data_AF-A0A183A4Q5-F1
#
_entry.id   AF-A0A183A4Q5-F1
#
_cell.length_a   1.000
_cell.length_b   1.000
_cell.length_c   1.000
_cell.angle_alpha   90.00
_cell.angle_beta   90.00
_cell.angle_gamma   90.00
#
_symmetry.space_group_name_H-M   'P 1'
#
loop_
_entity.id
_entity.type
_entity.pdbx_description
1 polymer ?
#
loop_
_entity_poly.entity_id
_entity_poly.type
_entity_poly.pdbx_seq_one_letter_code
_entity_poly.pdbx_strand_id
1 'polypeptide(L)'
;MRCLHSPCTDLGVPKPTKAELDGKTGILELEFTLISGATSYTVILVSGYEVWQVFHITPYTRFIAEITCSTCAVAVRAVNAHDKGAFSDLLPISCKRTLDIVIP
;
A
#
# COMPACT_ATOMS: atom_id res chain seq x y z
N MET A 1 21.48 13.60 -10.63
CA MET A 1 20.62 14.44 -9.76
C MET A 1 21.42 14.78 -8.51
N ARG A 2 21.60 16.06 -8.18
CA ARG A 2 22.41 16.51 -7.02
C ARG A 2 21.51 17.27 -6.05
N CYS A 3 21.37 16.77 -4.83
CA CYS A 3 20.97 17.61 -3.70
C CYS A 3 22.20 18.41 -3.27
N LEU A 4 22.21 19.72 -3.52
CA LEU A 4 23.18 20.67 -2.97
C LEU A 4 22.47 21.39 -1.83
N HIS A 5 22.87 21.16 -0.58
CA HIS A 5 22.52 21.96 0.63
C HIS A 5 21.34 21.54 1.55
N SER A 6 20.78 20.35 1.44
CA SER A 6 19.94 19.78 2.53
C SER A 6 20.28 18.30 2.72
N PRO A 7 20.20 17.73 3.93
CA PRO A 7 20.20 16.28 4.06
C PRO A 7 18.96 15.79 3.31
N CYS A 8 19.15 15.31 2.09
CA CYS A 8 18.13 14.55 1.39
C CYS A 8 17.91 13.32 2.27
N THR A 9 16.85 13.38 3.08
CA THR A 9 16.45 12.23 3.88
C THR A 9 15.86 11.28 2.87
N ASP A 10 16.72 10.45 2.27
CA ASP A 10 16.31 9.45 1.30
C ASP A 10 15.48 8.42 2.06
N LEU A 11 14.17 8.68 2.13
CA LEU A 11 13.21 7.74 2.69
C LEU A 11 13.24 6.52 1.79
N GLY A 12 13.81 5.43 2.33
CA GLY A 12 13.89 4.15 1.64
C GLY A 12 12.52 3.69 1.13
N VAL A 13 12.55 2.77 0.16
CA VAL A 13 11.35 2.26 -0.48
C VAL A 13 10.76 1.11 0.35
N PRO A 14 9.53 1.24 0.88
CA PRO A 14 8.86 0.13 1.56
C PRO A 14 8.68 -1.05 0.61
N LYS A 15 8.75 -2.27 1.12
CA LYS A 15 8.45 -3.47 0.33
C LYS A 15 7.14 -4.10 0.81
N PRO A 16 6.05 -4.04 0.03
CA PRO A 16 4.85 -4.82 0.30
C PRO A 16 5.16 -6.31 0.32
N THR A 17 4.74 -7.00 1.36
CA THR A 17 4.91 -8.44 1.55
C THR A 17 3.59 -9.19 1.53
N LYS A 18 2.48 -8.47 1.79
CA LYS A 18 1.13 -9.04 1.79
C LYS A 18 0.13 -7.99 1.30
N ALA A 19 -0.78 -8.40 0.43
CA ALA A 19 -1.92 -7.60 -0.02
C ALA A 19 -3.10 -8.54 -0.27
N GLU A 20 -3.88 -8.82 0.77
CA GLU A 20 -5.02 -9.75 0.70
C GLU A 20 -6.33 -9.01 0.89
N LEU A 21 -7.21 -9.07 -0.11
CA LEU A 21 -8.53 -8.45 -0.05
C LEU A 21 -9.57 -9.50 0.31
N ASP A 22 -10.34 -9.22 1.36
CA ASP A 22 -11.62 -9.87 1.57
C ASP A 22 -12.64 -9.28 0.60
N GLY A 23 -13.00 -10.06 -0.43
CA GLY A 23 -13.92 -9.62 -1.48
C GLY A 23 -15.36 -9.39 -1.00
N LYS A 24 -15.73 -9.85 0.20
CA LYS A 24 -17.07 -9.65 0.79
C LYS A 24 -17.11 -8.36 1.60
N THR A 25 -16.07 -8.07 2.38
CA THR A 25 -16.03 -6.90 3.26
C THR A 25 -15.36 -5.69 2.64
N GLY A 26 -14.59 -5.87 1.56
CA GLY A 26 -13.79 -4.80 0.96
C GLY A 26 -12.61 -4.37 1.85
N ILE A 27 -12.21 -5.23 2.79
CA ILE A 27 -11.08 -4.96 3.69
C ILE A 27 -9.82 -5.60 3.10
N LEU A 28 -8.81 -4.77 2.83
CA LEU A 28 -7.48 -5.16 2.44
C LEU A 28 -6.58 -5.26 3.67
N GLU A 29 -6.06 -6.46 3.90
CA GLU A 29 -4.95 -6.69 4.81
C GLU A 29 -3.63 -6.44 4.05
N LEU A 30 -2.86 -5.46 4.54
CA LEU A 30 -1.64 -4.98 3.91
C LEU A 30 -0.48 -5.05 4.91
N GLU A 31 0.61 -5.72 4.51
CA GLU A 31 1.87 -5.71 5.24
C GLU A 31 3.00 -5.24 4.33
N PHE A 32 3.93 -4.49 4.90
CA PHE A 32 5.12 -4.01 4.21
C PHE A 32 6.26 -3.73 5.20
N THR A 33 7.48 -3.68 4.69
CA THR A 33 8.65 -3.28 5.49
C THR A 33 8.57 -1.82 5.91
N LEU A 34 8.63 -1.56 7.22
CA LEU A 34 8.68 -0.20 7.76
C LEU A 34 10.03 0.47 7.45
N ILE A 35 9.97 1.76 7.18
CA ILE A 35 11.12 2.60 6.85
C ILE A 35 11.45 3.50 8.04
N SER A 36 12.71 3.48 8.47
CA SER A 36 13.20 4.37 9.52
C SER A 36 13.02 5.84 9.12
N GLY A 37 12.51 6.66 10.04
CA GLY A 37 12.24 8.08 9.79
C GLY A 37 10.94 8.38 9.04
N ALA A 38 10.18 7.37 8.62
CA ALA A 38 8.83 7.56 8.08
C ALA A 38 7.81 7.75 9.21
N THR A 39 6.96 8.76 9.10
CA THR A 39 5.85 9.01 10.05
C THR A 39 4.50 8.53 9.52
N SER A 40 4.40 8.34 8.20
CA SER A 40 3.21 7.84 7.52
C SER A 40 3.57 7.19 6.19
N TYR A 41 2.59 6.57 5.55
CA TYR A 41 2.75 5.96 4.24
C TYR A 41 1.61 6.38 3.31
N THR A 42 1.92 6.53 2.02
CA THR A 42 0.90 6.59 0.98
C THR A 42 0.79 5.22 0.33
N VAL A 43 -0.42 4.68 0.28
CA VAL A 43 -0.75 3.45 -0.45
C VAL A 43 -1.57 3.85 -1.66
N ILE A 44 -1.22 3.32 -2.83
CA ILE A 44 -2.01 3.48 -4.04
C ILE A 44 -2.48 2.11 -4.53
N LEU A 45 -3.70 2.07 -5.05
CA LEU A 45 -4.22 0.93 -5.81
C LEU A 45 -4.17 1.29 -7.28
N VAL A 46 -3.58 0.40 -8.09
CA VAL A 46 -3.35 0.61 -9.51
C VAL A 46 -4.00 -0.51 -10.31
N SER A 47 -4.71 -0.16 -11.38
CA SER A 47 -5.19 -1.11 -12.39
C SER A 47 -4.70 -0.65 -13.75
N GLY A 48 -3.91 -1.49 -14.44
CA GLY A 48 -3.20 -1.10 -15.65
C GLY A 48 -2.23 0.05 -15.36
N TYR A 49 -2.49 1.23 -15.94
CA TYR A 49 -1.68 2.44 -15.78
C TYR A 49 -2.36 3.53 -14.95
N GLU A 50 -3.53 3.24 -14.38
CA GLU A 50 -4.35 4.22 -13.66
C GLU A 50 -4.34 3.97 -12.15
N VAL A 51 -4.23 5.05 -11.39
CA VAL A 51 -4.40 5.03 -9.93
C VAL A 51 -5.90 5.11 -9.61
N TRP A 52 -6.42 4.07 -8.98
CA TRP A 52 -7.84 3.93 -8.64
C TRP A 52 -8.18 4.53 -7.27
N GLN A 53 -7.37 4.24 -6.25
CA GLN A 53 -7.59 4.71 -4.90
C GLN A 53 -6.25 5.09 -4.25
N VAL A 54 -6.29 6.08 -3.37
CA VAL A 54 -5.12 6.56 -2.61
C VAL A 54 -5.49 6.60 -1.14
N PHE A 55 -4.65 6.01 -0.30
CA PHE A 55 -4.82 5.98 1.15
C PHE A 55 -3.59 6.54 1.84
N HIS A 56 -3.83 7.26 2.93
CA HIS A 56 -2.78 7.72 3.85
C HIS A 56 -2.90 6.95 5.15
N ILE A 57 -1.86 6.23 5.51
CA ILE A 57 -1.89 5.30 6.64
C ILE A 57 -0.73 5.54 7.59
N THR A 58 -0.90 5.08 8.83
CA THR A 58 0.17 5.11 9.84
C THR A 58 1.01 3.83 9.75
N PRO A 59 2.22 3.80 10.36
CA PRO A 59 3.04 2.59 10.42
C PRO A 59 2.35 1.36 11.04
N TYR A 60 1.28 1.56 11.80
CA TYR A 60 0.56 0.49 12.51
C TYR A 60 -0.75 0.08 11.80
N THR A 61 -1.14 0.77 10.75
CA THR A 61 -2.34 0.44 9.98
C THR A 61 -2.09 -0.81 9.15
N ARG A 62 -2.80 -1.90 9.48
CA ARG A 62 -2.72 -3.18 8.75
C ARG A 62 -3.93 -3.46 7.86
N PHE A 63 -5.06 -2.82 8.14
CA PHE A 63 -6.32 -3.05 7.43
C PHE A 63 -6.81 -1.74 6.81
N ILE A 64 -7.13 -1.78 5.52
CA ILE A 64 -7.67 -0.66 4.76
C ILE A 64 -9.04 -1.09 4.27
N ALA A 65 -10.08 -0.35 4.64
CA ALA A 65 -11.45 -0.65 4.24
C ALA A 65 -11.81 0.03 2.91
N GLU A 66 -13.01 -0.28 2.40
CA GLU A 66 -13.62 0.34 1.22
C GLU A 66 -12.79 0.16 -0.06
N ILE A 67 -12.09 -0.96 -0.17
CA ILE A 67 -11.40 -1.36 -1.40
C ILE A 67 -12.42 -1.92 -2.39
N THR A 68 -12.54 -1.30 -3.55
CA THR A 68 -13.49 -1.70 -4.59
C THR A 68 -12.84 -2.44 -5.76
N CYS A 69 -11.51 -2.36 -5.89
CA CYS A 69 -10.78 -2.94 -7.01
C CYS A 69 -10.09 -4.25 -6.62
N SER A 70 -10.76 -5.38 -6.87
CA SER A 70 -10.27 -6.72 -6.53
C SER A 70 -9.16 -7.25 -7.44
N THR A 71 -8.91 -6.58 -8.57
CA THR A 71 -7.84 -6.93 -9.53
C THR A 71 -6.69 -5.93 -9.51
N CYS A 72 -6.73 -4.93 -8.64
CA CYS A 72 -5.67 -3.93 -8.54
C CYS A 72 -4.38 -4.53 -7.96
N ALA A 73 -3.28 -3.84 -8.19
CA ALA A 73 -2.05 -4.01 -7.43
C ALA A 73 -1.84 -2.84 -6.46
N VAL A 74 -1.09 -3.06 -5.39
CA VAL A 74 -0.73 -2.03 -4.42
C VAL A 74 0.71 -1.58 -4.60
N ALA A 75 0.95 -0.29 -4.43
CA ALA A 75 2.29 0.24 -4.19
C ALA A 75 2.27 1.16 -2.97
N VAL A 76 3.39 1.18 -2.24
CA VAL A 76 3.53 1.93 -0.99
C VAL A 76 4.76 2.83 -1.07
N ARG A 77 4.65 4.06 -0.55
CA ARG A 77 5.82 4.92 -0.30
C ARG A 77 5.84 5.42 1.14
N ALA A 78 7.04 5.61 1.67
CA ALA A 78 7.26 6.26 2.94
C ALA A 78 7.09 7.79 2.83
N VAL A 79 6.57 8.40 3.90
CA VAL A 79 6.36 9.84 4.00
C VAL A 79 6.75 10.31 5.41
N ASN A 80 7.40 11.47 5.51
CA ASN A 80 7.57 12.19 6.76
C ASN A 80 7.19 13.67 6.59
N ALA A 81 7.49 14.51 7.59
CA ALA A 81 7.14 15.94 7.55
C ALA A 81 7.89 16.74 6.46
N HIS A 82 9.02 16.22 5.97
CA HIS A 82 9.91 16.94 5.07
C HIS A 82 9.88 16.38 3.64
N ASP A 83 9.77 15.06 3.52
CA ASP A 83 10.01 14.35 2.26
C ASP A 83 9.01 13.21 2.01
N LYS A 84 8.96 12.78 0.75
CA LYS A 84 8.24 11.60 0.28
C LYS A 84 9.22 10.70 -0.48
N GLY A 85 9.29 9.44 -0.09
CA GLY A 85 10.10 8.44 -0.80
C GLY A 85 9.48 8.03 -2.14
N ALA A 86 10.21 7.21 -2.89
CA ALA A 86 9.70 6.56 -4.09
C ALA A 86 8.65 5.49 -3.73
N PHE A 87 7.77 5.18 -4.68
CA PHE A 87 6.85 4.05 -4.57
C PHE A 87 7.59 2.72 -4.75
N SER A 88 7.11 1.71 -4.05
CA SER A 88 7.50 0.32 -4.24
C SER A 88 7.13 -0.20 -5.63
N ASP A 89 7.70 -1.35 -5.97
CA ASP A 89 7.13 -2.20 -7.01
C ASP A 89 5.66 -2.56 -6.67
N LEU A 90 4.89 -2.85 -7.71
CA LEU A 90 3.50 -3.25 -7.59
C LEU A 90 3.38 -4.68 -7.04
N LEU A 91 2.61 -4.84 -5.97
CA LEU A 91 2.19 -6.15 -5.45
C LEU A 91 0.73 -6.42 -5.82
N PRO A 92 0.41 -7.42 -6.64
CA PRO A 92 -0.97 -7.76 -6.98
C PRO A 92 -1.80 -8.10 -5.73
N ILE A 93 -3.02 -7.59 -5.65
CA ILE A 93 -3.97 -7.97 -4.60
C ILE A 93 -4.41 -9.42 -4.84
N SER A 94 -4.33 -10.21 -3.78
CA SER A 94 -4.92 -11.55 -3.74
C SER A 94 -6.31 -11.46 -3.11
N CYS A 95 -7.35 -11.66 -3.92
CA CYS A 95 -8.73 -11.64 -3.42
C CYS A 95 -9.11 -13.02 -2.87
N LYS A 96 -9.36 -13.12 -1.56
CA LYS A 96 -9.95 -14.32 -0.97
C LYS A 96 -11.45 -14.29 -1.26
N ARG A 97 -11.91 -15.15 -2.18
CA ARG A 97 -13.33 -15.51 -2.21
C ARG A 97 -13.57 -16.48 -1.09
N THR A 98 -14.33 -16.07 -0.09
CA THR A 98 -15.03 -17.04 0.76
C THR A 98 -15.97 -17.78 -0.19
N LEU A 99 -15.62 -19.01 -0.56
CA LEU A 99 -16.57 -19.93 -1.18
C LEU A 99 -17.68 -20.09 -0.14
N ASP A 100 -18.83 -19.44 -0.38
CA ASP A 100 -20.07 -19.76 0.32
C ASP A 100 -20.38 -21.22 -0.02
N ILE A 101 -19.85 -22.16 0.76
CA ILE A 101 -20.26 -23.55 0.74
C ILE A 101 -21.68 -23.54 1.31
N VAL A 102 -22.65 -23.35 0.42
CA VAL A 102 -24.05 -23.71 0.68
C VAL A 102 -24.07 -25.23 0.68
N ILE A 103 -24.00 -25.84 1.86
CA ILE A 103 -24.31 -27.26 2.02
C ILE A 103 -25.85 -27.37 1.98
N PRO A 104 -26.44 -28.10 1.02
CA PRO A 104 -27.89 -28.31 0.95
C PRO A 104 -28.44 -29.14 2.12
#